data_AF-A0A821M0M0-F1
#
_entry.id   AF-A0A821M0M0-F1
#
_cell.length_a   1.000
_cell.length_b   1.000
_cell.length_c   1.000
_cell.angle_alpha   90.00
_cell.angle_beta   90.00
_cell.angle_gamma   90.00
#
_symmetry.space_group_name_H-M   'P 1'
#
loop_
_entity.id
_entity.type
_entity.pdbx_description
1 polymer ?
#
loop_
_entity_poly.entity_id
_entity_poly.type
_entity_poly.pdbx_seq_one_letter_code
_entity_poly.pdbx_strand_id
1 'polypeptide(L)'
;MARIVVAGGALLYILSIAVETSALILLPHDVRPGHAVRHFTGNHTRYTLLDPEFTSYFTLLDDGLLMTTADLTPLLNQPLNLAILERTPYSSSAHSLHLLVMDRRKMLSFTTINGLRGEIPENSPEGTVVDIPPIRATALVNIGRIAYKIIQGNDDSTFALREKDTGPNYDLKSVVTEGDVEIVALRPLDAETKNLYDFIIQATDLHGVSKASLPITVSVLNENDHEPVFDQEMYYFAVNGTIEKNINNGTAHWPRFSNIGIVHASDSDGDRVYYSIKTPTNLAVIVPQTGELILAGEPDGYDAELLVIAHDVGTPSKKSKPAQVFLEFVVREERELPTLHREKRRVTRAVRPTKRIEFTEADGEVEGRAVFTLEKETDRETFKIRDENPWVTVEPSGVVKVKKKWDFEELGPEKTIDFWVTITNAGNGDDWLNPQGTIVSAEESCNHGFCIHTTSYRIVLLAVVVQELSATLIGIHYTSIHPSEPLLSIFHFGHKLREENQ
;
A
#
# COMPACT_ATOMS: atom_id res chain seq x y z
N MET A 1 87.70 -59.05 -63.25
CA MET A 1 87.81 -58.31 -61.98
C MET A 1 86.44 -58.36 -61.29
N ALA A 2 86.46 -58.78 -60.02
CA ALA A 2 85.40 -59.22 -59.11
C ALA A 2 83.91 -58.96 -59.45
N ARG A 3 83.15 -60.06 -59.44
CA ARG A 3 81.69 -60.18 -59.20
C ARG A 3 81.41 -60.31 -57.69
N ILE A 4 80.12 -60.18 -57.30
CA ILE A 4 79.38 -60.68 -56.10
C ILE A 4 78.80 -59.54 -55.24
N VAL A 5 77.56 -59.51 -54.72
CA VAL A 5 76.26 -60.24 -54.87
C VAL A 5 75.21 -59.33 -54.16
N VAL A 6 73.96 -59.37 -54.64
CA VAL A 6 72.75 -58.76 -54.05
C VAL A 6 72.23 -59.58 -52.86
N ALA A 7 71.87 -58.93 -51.74
CA ALA A 7 70.85 -59.31 -50.75
C ALA A 7 70.70 -58.13 -49.76
N GLY A 8 69.56 -57.67 -49.28
CA GLY A 8 68.16 -58.10 -49.30
C GLY A 8 67.50 -57.44 -48.08
N GLY A 9 66.30 -56.85 -48.25
CA GLY A 9 65.38 -56.56 -47.15
C GLY A 9 65.52 -55.20 -46.44
N ALA A 10 64.65 -54.25 -46.83
CA ALA A 10 63.78 -53.50 -45.93
C ALA A 10 62.99 -52.49 -46.77
N LEU A 11 61.82 -52.92 -47.23
CA LEU A 11 60.83 -52.06 -47.87
C LEU A 11 60.23 -51.19 -46.75
N LEU A 12 60.85 -50.04 -46.47
CA LEU A 12 60.29 -49.00 -45.61
C LEU A 12 59.11 -48.39 -46.37
N TYR A 13 57.91 -48.93 -46.15
CA TYR A 13 56.67 -48.22 -46.42
C TYR A 13 56.67 -46.97 -45.53
N ILE A 14 57.04 -45.84 -46.12
CA ILE A 14 56.78 -44.53 -45.52
C ILE A 14 55.27 -44.34 -45.62
N LEU A 15 54.54 -44.65 -44.55
CA LEU A 15 53.18 -44.15 -44.36
C LEU A 15 53.31 -42.63 -44.27
N SER A 16 52.97 -41.91 -45.33
CA SER A 16 52.74 -40.48 -45.26
C SER A 16 51.44 -40.28 -44.48
N ILE A 17 51.54 -40.15 -43.15
CA ILE A 17 50.42 -39.75 -42.31
C ILE A 17 50.25 -38.25 -42.53
N ALA A 18 49.36 -37.88 -43.45
CA ALA A 18 48.81 -36.54 -43.46
C ALA A 18 47.94 -36.42 -42.21
N VAL A 19 48.50 -35.87 -41.12
CA VAL A 19 47.73 -35.54 -39.92
C VAL A 19 46.91 -34.31 -40.25
N GLU A 20 45.67 -34.52 -40.69
CA GLU A 20 44.68 -33.47 -40.80
C GLU A 20 44.37 -32.98 -39.37
N THR A 21 44.61 -31.70 -39.08
CA THR A 21 44.35 -31.12 -37.76
C THR A 21 42.85 -31.17 -37.46
N SER A 22 42.41 -32.10 -36.62
CA SER A 22 41.00 -32.20 -36.24
C SER A 22 40.63 -31.12 -35.25
N ALA A 23 39.57 -30.36 -35.54
CA ALA A 23 38.94 -29.47 -34.56
C ALA A 23 38.48 -30.26 -33.33
N LEU A 24 38.60 -29.65 -32.13
CA LEU A 24 38.10 -30.22 -30.88
C LEU A 24 36.57 -30.39 -30.95
N ILE A 25 36.07 -31.59 -30.71
CA ILE A 25 34.65 -31.91 -30.69
C ILE A 25 34.19 -31.98 -29.23
N LEU A 26 33.14 -31.24 -28.89
CA LEU A 26 32.55 -31.27 -27.54
C LEU A 26 31.39 -32.26 -27.50
N LEU A 27 31.38 -33.13 -26.49
CA LEU A 27 30.28 -34.07 -26.26
C LEU A 27 29.69 -33.88 -24.86
N PRO A 28 28.35 -33.85 -24.71
CA PRO A 28 27.75 -33.91 -23.39
C PRO A 28 27.91 -35.30 -22.80
N HIS A 29 28.20 -35.38 -21.50
CA HIS A 29 28.32 -36.67 -20.82
C HIS A 29 27.02 -37.49 -20.82
N ASP A 30 25.88 -36.82 -20.74
CA ASP A 30 24.53 -37.40 -20.65
C ASP A 30 23.90 -37.71 -22.02
N VAL A 31 24.74 -37.90 -23.04
CA VAL A 31 24.27 -38.20 -24.39
C VAL A 31 23.67 -39.60 -24.46
N ARG A 32 22.55 -39.75 -25.19
CA ARG A 32 21.93 -41.06 -25.38
C ARG A 32 22.80 -41.94 -26.29
N PRO A 33 22.86 -43.27 -26.06
CA PRO A 33 23.38 -44.20 -27.04
C PRO A 33 22.64 -44.01 -28.37
N GLY A 34 23.37 -44.03 -29.48
CA GLY A 34 22.80 -43.67 -30.77
C GLY A 34 23.22 -42.31 -31.31
N HIS A 35 23.88 -41.48 -30.50
CA HIS A 35 24.21 -40.11 -30.91
C HIS A 35 25.36 -40.09 -31.92
N ALA A 36 25.11 -39.47 -33.07
CA ALA A 36 26.09 -39.25 -34.11
C ALA A 36 27.15 -38.22 -33.66
N VAL A 37 28.41 -38.63 -33.60
CA VAL A 37 29.55 -37.76 -33.22
C VAL A 37 30.18 -37.13 -34.46
N ARG A 38 30.50 -37.94 -35.46
CA ARG A 38 31.08 -37.47 -36.72
C ARG A 38 30.80 -38.48 -37.83
N HIS A 39 30.47 -37.98 -39.01
CA HIS A 39 30.36 -38.80 -40.21
C HIS A 39 31.59 -38.58 -41.09
N PHE A 40 32.32 -39.65 -41.35
CA PHE A 40 33.44 -39.64 -42.28
C PHE A 40 32.91 -39.91 -43.69
N THR A 41 33.20 -39.01 -44.62
CA THR A 41 32.68 -39.07 -45.99
C THR A 41 33.79 -39.39 -46.98
N GLY A 42 33.59 -40.39 -47.83
CA GLY A 42 34.50 -40.75 -48.93
C GLY A 42 34.34 -42.19 -49.43
N ASN A 43 35.22 -42.63 -50.31
CA ASN A 43 35.10 -43.90 -51.03
C ASN A 43 35.89 -45.02 -50.33
N HIS A 44 35.29 -45.61 -49.30
CA HIS A 44 36.00 -46.49 -48.36
C HIS A 44 35.48 -47.91 -48.40
N THR A 45 36.34 -48.85 -48.04
CA THR A 45 35.96 -50.26 -47.86
C THR A 45 35.70 -50.61 -46.40
N ARG A 46 36.39 -49.95 -45.47
CA ARG A 46 36.24 -50.22 -44.03
C ARG A 46 36.85 -49.10 -43.20
N TYR A 47 36.20 -48.79 -42.09
CA TYR A 47 36.76 -48.01 -41.01
C TYR A 47 37.01 -48.86 -39.76
N THR A 48 38.07 -48.54 -39.01
CA THR A 48 38.37 -49.21 -37.74
C THR A 48 38.83 -48.21 -36.70
N LEU A 49 38.18 -48.22 -35.54
CA LEU A 49 38.65 -47.52 -34.35
C LEU A 49 39.88 -48.27 -33.79
N LEU A 50 40.99 -47.57 -33.61
CA LEU A 50 42.26 -48.17 -33.18
C LEU A 50 42.41 -48.23 -31.65
N ASP A 51 41.62 -47.47 -30.90
CA ASP A 51 41.73 -47.36 -29.44
C ASP A 51 40.75 -48.31 -28.73
N PRO A 52 41.22 -49.49 -28.26
CA PRO A 52 40.33 -50.50 -27.68
C PRO A 52 39.67 -50.04 -26.38
N GLU A 53 40.31 -49.14 -25.64
CA GLU A 53 39.80 -48.60 -24.36
C GLU A 53 38.51 -47.80 -24.50
N PHE A 54 38.24 -47.26 -25.70
CA PHE A 54 37.05 -46.47 -25.98
C PHE A 54 35.96 -47.25 -26.74
N THR A 55 36.20 -48.51 -27.10
CA THR A 55 35.24 -49.35 -27.86
C THR A 55 33.94 -49.67 -27.11
N SER A 56 33.93 -49.55 -25.78
CA SER A 56 32.72 -49.67 -24.98
C SER A 56 31.80 -48.44 -25.08
N TYR A 57 32.37 -47.28 -25.41
CA TYR A 57 31.69 -45.98 -25.43
C TYR A 57 31.36 -45.49 -26.83
N PHE A 58 32.17 -45.88 -27.82
CA PHE A 58 32.02 -45.47 -29.21
C PHE A 58 32.05 -46.67 -30.14
N THR A 59 31.21 -46.63 -31.16
CA THR A 59 31.27 -47.56 -32.28
C THR A 59 31.29 -46.81 -33.59
N LEU A 60 31.96 -47.41 -34.57
CA LEU A 60 32.14 -46.86 -35.90
C LEU A 60 31.45 -47.80 -36.88
N LEU A 61 30.42 -47.30 -37.54
CA LEU A 61 29.64 -48.05 -38.51
C LEU A 61 30.37 -48.15 -39.85
N ASP A 62 29.97 -49.13 -40.67
CA ASP A 62 30.57 -49.36 -42.00
C ASP A 62 30.34 -48.19 -42.97
N ASP A 63 29.29 -47.38 -42.73
CA ASP A 63 28.99 -46.16 -43.48
C ASP A 63 29.86 -44.95 -43.07
N GLY A 64 30.79 -45.14 -42.12
CA GLY A 64 31.67 -44.09 -41.61
C GLY A 64 31.07 -43.24 -40.50
N LEU A 65 29.91 -43.60 -39.92
CA LEU A 65 29.32 -42.88 -38.80
C LEU A 65 29.93 -43.33 -37.47
N LEU A 66 30.60 -42.41 -36.78
CA LEU A 66 31.00 -42.58 -35.38
C LEU A 66 29.83 -42.22 -34.48
N MET A 67 29.41 -43.14 -33.61
CA MET A 67 28.29 -42.94 -32.70
C MET A 67 28.60 -43.43 -31.29
N THR A 68 27.87 -42.90 -30.30
CA THR A 68 27.97 -43.34 -28.90
C THR A 68 27.18 -44.62 -28.65
N THR A 69 27.73 -45.52 -27.83
CA THR A 69 27.10 -46.80 -27.45
C THR A 69 26.73 -46.86 -25.97
N ALA A 70 27.30 -45.98 -25.14
CA ALA A 70 27.09 -45.96 -23.70
C ALA A 70 27.08 -44.52 -23.15
N ASP A 71 26.72 -44.39 -21.88
CA ASP A 71 26.83 -43.15 -21.10
C ASP A 71 28.30 -42.72 -20.97
N LEU A 72 28.58 -41.45 -21.24
CA LEU A 72 29.94 -40.88 -21.23
C LEU A 72 30.29 -40.24 -19.87
N THR A 73 29.43 -40.34 -18.85
CA THR A 73 29.70 -39.87 -17.48
C THR A 73 31.08 -40.24 -16.93
N PRO A 74 31.60 -41.48 -17.13
CA PRO A 74 32.95 -41.83 -16.64
C PRO A 74 34.09 -41.03 -17.27
N LEU A 75 33.84 -40.42 -18.43
CA LEU A 75 34.82 -39.67 -19.22
C LEU A 75 34.69 -38.15 -19.00
N LEU A 76 33.87 -37.70 -18.04
CA LEU A 76 33.60 -36.29 -17.79
C LEU A 76 34.88 -35.47 -17.52
N ASN A 77 35.03 -34.37 -18.25
CA ASN A 77 36.17 -33.45 -18.26
C ASN A 77 37.50 -34.09 -18.65
N GLN A 78 37.49 -35.27 -19.29
CA GLN A 78 38.69 -35.91 -19.83
C GLN A 78 38.80 -35.61 -21.32
N PRO A 79 39.97 -35.15 -21.81
CA PRO A 79 40.23 -35.06 -23.25
C PRO A 79 40.50 -36.47 -23.80
N LEU A 80 39.80 -36.85 -24.88
CA LEU A 80 39.99 -38.11 -25.58
C LEU A 80 40.59 -37.86 -26.96
N ASN A 81 41.53 -38.72 -27.35
CA ASN A 81 42.15 -38.70 -28.66
C ASN A 81 41.84 -40.02 -29.35
N LEU A 82 40.85 -40.06 -30.25
CA LEU A 82 40.51 -41.27 -30.99
C LEU A 82 41.28 -41.32 -32.31
N ALA A 83 41.95 -42.43 -32.57
CA ALA A 83 42.61 -42.75 -33.83
C ALA A 83 41.71 -43.69 -34.65
N ILE A 84 41.33 -43.22 -35.84
CA ILE A 84 40.47 -43.94 -36.77
C ILE A 84 41.25 -44.24 -38.03
N LEU A 85 41.37 -45.54 -38.34
CA LEU A 85 41.99 -46.01 -39.57
C LEU A 85 40.92 -46.21 -40.64
N GLU A 86 41.07 -45.48 -41.73
CA GLU A 86 40.33 -45.66 -42.96
C GLU A 86 41.13 -46.54 -43.91
N ARG A 87 40.48 -47.58 -44.45
CA ARG A 87 41.06 -48.46 -45.47
C ARG A 87 40.27 -48.36 -46.77
N THR A 88 40.99 -48.01 -47.83
CA THR A 88 40.55 -48.12 -49.22
C THR A 88 41.26 -49.31 -49.89
N PRO A 89 40.84 -49.75 -51.08
CA PRO A 89 41.53 -50.82 -51.80
C PRO A 89 42.99 -50.48 -52.16
N TYR A 90 43.35 -49.19 -52.17
CA TYR A 90 44.64 -48.70 -52.69
C TYR A 90 45.47 -47.92 -51.65
N SER A 91 44.90 -47.54 -50.51
CA SER A 91 45.56 -46.72 -49.49
C SER A 91 44.92 -46.88 -48.11
N SER A 92 45.68 -46.56 -47.06
CA SER A 92 45.17 -46.43 -45.69
C SER A 92 45.45 -45.03 -45.18
N SER A 93 44.44 -44.37 -44.59
CA SER A 93 44.56 -43.05 -43.97
C SER A 93 44.21 -43.13 -42.49
N ALA A 94 44.95 -42.42 -41.64
CA ALA A 94 44.68 -42.36 -40.20
C ALA A 94 44.18 -40.96 -39.82
N HIS A 95 43.01 -40.92 -39.19
CA HIS A 95 42.38 -39.70 -38.69
C HIS A 95 42.54 -39.67 -37.17
N SER A 96 42.94 -38.53 -36.62
CA SER A 96 42.88 -38.29 -35.18
C SER A 96 41.66 -37.43 -34.89
N LEU A 97 40.93 -37.73 -33.82
CA LEU A 97 39.83 -36.92 -33.31
C LEU A 97 40.12 -36.50 -31.88
N HIS A 98 40.17 -35.20 -31.64
CA HIS A 98 40.20 -34.64 -30.31
C HIS A 98 38.76 -34.43 -29.81
N LEU A 99 38.37 -35.11 -28.74
CA LEU A 99 37.07 -35.01 -28.09
C LEU A 99 37.23 -34.51 -26.65
N LEU A 100 36.25 -33.76 -26.15
CA LEU A 100 36.15 -33.43 -24.74
C LEU A 100 34.72 -33.69 -24.27
N VAL A 101 34.58 -34.57 -23.27
CA VAL A 101 33.29 -34.82 -22.63
C VAL A 101 33.07 -33.80 -21.53
N MET A 102 31.93 -33.14 -21.51
CA MET A 102 31.63 -32.12 -20.51
C MET A 102 30.16 -32.11 -20.09
N ASP A 103 29.83 -31.32 -19.07
CA ASP A 103 28.45 -31.08 -18.68
C ASP A 103 27.75 -30.22 -19.74
N ARG A 104 26.61 -30.67 -20.24
CA ARG A 104 25.75 -29.96 -21.19
C ARG A 104 25.47 -28.53 -20.77
N ARG A 105 25.32 -28.28 -19.46
CA ARG A 105 25.04 -26.95 -18.88
C ARG A 105 26.24 -25.99 -18.96
N LYS A 106 27.44 -26.53 -19.17
CA LYS A 106 28.69 -25.76 -19.27
C LYS A 106 29.17 -25.61 -20.71
N MET A 107 28.53 -26.27 -21.67
CA MET A 107 28.89 -26.21 -23.09
C MET A 107 28.58 -24.83 -23.70
N LEU A 108 27.53 -24.18 -23.20
CA LEU A 108 27.08 -22.87 -23.61
C LEU A 108 26.77 -22.04 -22.37
N SER A 109 27.27 -20.82 -22.30
CA SER A 109 27.01 -19.92 -21.17
C SER A 109 26.99 -18.45 -21.59
N PHE A 110 26.31 -17.63 -20.80
CA PHE A 110 26.46 -16.18 -20.88
C PHE A 110 27.54 -15.72 -19.91
N THR A 111 28.28 -14.66 -20.26
CA THR A 111 29.27 -14.05 -19.37
C THR A 111 28.63 -13.49 -18.10
N THR A 112 27.38 -13.01 -18.22
CA THR A 112 26.64 -12.41 -17.10
C THR A 112 25.85 -13.45 -16.33
N ILE A 113 26.16 -13.57 -15.03
CA ILE A 113 25.60 -14.61 -14.15
C ILE A 113 24.29 -14.15 -13.46
N ASN A 114 24.13 -12.85 -13.24
CA ASN A 114 23.01 -12.28 -12.47
C ASN A 114 21.86 -11.75 -13.34
N GLY A 115 21.87 -12.06 -14.64
CA GLY A 115 20.97 -11.46 -15.62
C GLY A 115 21.41 -10.07 -16.08
N LEU A 116 20.75 -9.54 -17.11
CA LEU A 116 20.96 -8.18 -17.60
C LEU A 116 19.79 -7.30 -17.20
N ARG A 117 20.10 -6.03 -16.89
CA ARG A 117 19.10 -5.00 -16.70
C ARG A 117 19.27 -3.93 -17.76
N GLY A 118 18.15 -3.49 -18.31
CA GLY A 118 18.11 -2.43 -19.31
C GLY A 118 17.01 -1.43 -19.08
N GLU A 119 17.12 -0.35 -19.82
CA GLU A 119 16.19 0.77 -19.77
C GLU A 119 15.70 1.10 -21.18
N ILE A 120 14.45 1.52 -21.27
CA ILE A 120 13.87 2.02 -22.51
C ILE A 120 12.93 3.18 -22.15
N PRO A 121 13.05 4.35 -22.80
CA PRO A 121 12.08 5.42 -22.61
C PRO A 121 10.69 4.96 -23.05
N GLU A 122 9.67 5.35 -22.30
CA GLU A 122 8.31 5.16 -22.76
C GLU A 122 8.02 5.96 -24.04
N ASN A 123 6.90 5.69 -24.69
CA ASN A 123 6.55 6.31 -25.98
C ASN A 123 7.57 6.12 -27.12
N SER A 124 8.65 5.37 -26.87
CA SER A 124 9.66 5.04 -27.87
C SER A 124 9.01 4.39 -29.11
N PRO A 125 9.42 4.78 -30.33
CA PRO A 125 8.84 4.22 -31.54
C PRO A 125 9.09 2.71 -31.62
N GLU A 126 8.26 2.02 -32.38
CA GLU A 126 8.46 0.61 -32.70
C GLU A 126 9.86 0.38 -33.29
N GLY A 127 10.52 -0.68 -32.83
CA GLY A 127 11.88 -1.05 -33.24
C GLY A 127 12.98 -0.39 -32.42
N THR A 128 12.64 0.42 -31.41
CA THR A 128 13.62 1.02 -30.49
C THR A 128 14.35 -0.07 -29.71
N VAL A 129 15.68 0.05 -29.67
CA VAL A 129 16.56 -0.89 -28.98
C VAL A 129 16.56 -0.58 -27.50
N VAL A 130 16.41 -1.61 -26.67
CA VAL A 130 16.55 -1.48 -25.22
C VAL A 130 18.02 -1.21 -24.90
N ASP A 131 18.30 -0.24 -24.04
CA ASP A 131 19.65 0.07 -23.60
C ASP A 131 20.17 -1.02 -22.65
N ILE A 132 20.85 -2.02 -23.23
CA ILE A 132 21.53 -3.10 -22.53
C ILE A 132 22.87 -3.43 -23.17
N PRO A 133 23.80 -4.04 -22.40
CA PRO A 133 24.97 -4.68 -22.98
C PRO A 133 24.58 -5.72 -24.06
N PRO A 134 25.40 -5.88 -25.11
CA PRO A 134 25.11 -6.82 -26.19
C PRO A 134 24.98 -8.25 -25.66
N ILE A 135 23.97 -8.97 -26.13
CA ILE A 135 23.69 -10.33 -25.71
C ILE A 135 24.45 -11.29 -26.60
N ARG A 136 25.37 -12.04 -25.99
CA ARG A 136 26.12 -13.09 -26.67
C ARG A 136 26.37 -14.27 -25.74
N ALA A 137 25.99 -15.46 -26.20
CA ALA A 137 26.39 -16.70 -25.56
C ALA A 137 27.76 -17.13 -26.08
N THR A 138 28.59 -17.64 -25.18
CA THR A 138 29.94 -18.13 -25.46
C THR A 138 30.02 -19.62 -25.22
N ALA A 139 30.77 -20.32 -26.07
CA ALA A 139 31.10 -21.73 -25.93
C ALA A 139 32.62 -21.91 -25.90
N LEU A 140 33.10 -23.03 -25.33
CA LEU A 140 34.53 -23.33 -25.20
C LEU A 140 35.21 -23.54 -26.57
N VAL A 141 34.42 -23.98 -27.57
CA VAL A 141 34.84 -24.19 -28.95
C VAL A 141 33.93 -23.37 -29.85
N ASN A 142 34.43 -22.97 -31.02
CA ASN A 142 33.61 -22.33 -32.03
C ASN A 142 32.57 -23.33 -32.58
N ILE A 143 31.33 -23.19 -32.13
CA ILE A 143 30.17 -23.99 -32.56
C ILE A 143 29.40 -23.34 -33.73
N GLY A 144 29.91 -22.23 -34.28
CA GLY A 144 29.24 -21.46 -35.33
C GLY A 144 28.05 -20.66 -34.80
N ARG A 145 26.95 -20.68 -35.54
CA ARG A 145 25.73 -19.91 -35.22
C ARG A 145 25.01 -20.47 -34.00
N ILE A 146 24.46 -19.56 -33.21
CA ILE A 146 23.68 -19.86 -32.01
C ILE A 146 22.26 -19.32 -32.22
N ALA A 147 21.27 -20.11 -31.83
CA ALA A 147 19.86 -19.73 -31.87
C ALA A 147 19.44 -19.11 -30.53
N TYR A 148 18.90 -17.90 -30.57
CA TYR A 148 18.39 -17.16 -29.42
C TYR A 148 16.87 -17.07 -29.50
N LYS A 149 16.19 -17.24 -28.36
CA LYS A 149 14.73 -17.15 -28.26
C LYS A 149 14.30 -16.65 -26.89
N ILE A 150 13.26 -15.81 -26.84
CA ILE A 150 12.58 -15.48 -25.58
C ILE A 150 11.65 -16.65 -25.23
N ILE A 151 11.87 -17.27 -24.06
CA ILE A 151 11.18 -18.50 -23.66
C ILE A 151 10.13 -18.30 -22.57
N GLN A 152 10.15 -17.17 -21.87
CA GLN A 152 9.26 -16.88 -20.73
C GLN A 152 9.17 -15.37 -20.49
N GLY A 153 8.03 -14.86 -20.01
CA GLY A 153 7.88 -13.49 -19.51
C GLY A 153 7.55 -12.42 -20.56
N ASN A 154 7.41 -12.81 -21.82
CA ASN A 154 7.02 -11.93 -22.94
C ASN A 154 5.68 -12.36 -23.53
N ASP A 155 4.69 -12.59 -22.67
CA ASP A 155 3.38 -13.15 -23.04
C ASP A 155 2.60 -12.24 -24.00
N ASP A 156 2.78 -10.93 -23.84
CA ASP A 156 2.14 -9.91 -24.67
C ASP A 156 2.87 -9.67 -26.01
N SER A 157 3.95 -10.40 -26.29
CA SER A 157 4.82 -10.20 -27.45
C SER A 157 5.28 -8.74 -27.61
N THR A 158 5.58 -8.10 -26.48
CA THR A 158 6.00 -6.68 -26.41
C THR A 158 7.42 -6.49 -26.93
N PHE A 159 8.30 -7.47 -26.69
CA PHE A 159 9.70 -7.43 -27.11
C PHE A 159 10.01 -8.48 -28.17
N ALA A 160 11.00 -8.18 -29.02
CA ALA A 160 11.60 -9.13 -29.94
C ALA A 160 13.14 -9.08 -29.88
N LEU A 161 13.76 -10.11 -30.45
CA LEU A 161 15.20 -10.17 -30.61
C LEU A 161 15.57 -9.76 -32.03
N ARG A 162 16.70 -9.07 -32.17
CA ARG A 162 17.30 -8.70 -33.46
C ARG A 162 18.80 -8.91 -33.40
N GLU A 163 19.43 -9.26 -34.51
CA GLU A 163 20.88 -9.21 -34.62
C GLU A 163 21.33 -7.75 -34.81
N LYS A 164 22.41 -7.36 -34.12
CA LYS A 164 22.83 -5.95 -33.96
C LYS A 164 23.12 -5.20 -35.27
N ASP A 165 23.63 -5.90 -36.28
CA ASP A 165 24.13 -5.29 -37.52
C ASP A 165 23.29 -5.63 -38.75
N THR A 166 22.21 -6.39 -38.61
CA THR A 166 21.25 -6.66 -39.69
C THR A 166 20.07 -5.70 -39.61
N GLY A 167 19.53 -5.32 -40.78
CA GLY A 167 18.41 -4.39 -40.89
C GLY A 167 17.15 -4.85 -40.14
N PRO A 168 16.02 -4.12 -40.25
CA PRO A 168 14.80 -4.38 -39.48
C PRO A 168 14.12 -5.67 -39.95
N ASN A 169 14.63 -6.81 -39.50
CA ASN A 169 13.97 -8.10 -39.57
C ASN A 169 13.73 -8.57 -38.14
N TYR A 170 12.52 -8.33 -37.66
CA TYR A 170 12.07 -8.73 -36.34
C TYR A 170 11.53 -10.16 -36.45
N ASP A 171 12.39 -11.18 -36.32
CA ASP A 171 11.88 -12.53 -36.14
C ASP A 171 11.37 -12.66 -34.70
N LEU A 172 10.04 -12.66 -34.56
CA LEU A 172 9.34 -12.78 -33.28
C LEU A 172 9.63 -14.11 -32.55
N LYS A 173 10.21 -15.12 -33.21
CA LYS A 173 10.32 -16.47 -32.65
C LYS A 173 11.75 -16.91 -32.34
N SER A 174 12.73 -16.49 -33.14
CA SER A 174 14.14 -16.85 -32.90
C SER A 174 15.10 -16.07 -33.78
N VAL A 175 16.28 -15.74 -33.25
CA VAL A 175 17.38 -15.17 -34.02
C VAL A 175 18.53 -16.17 -34.08
N VAL A 176 19.07 -16.46 -35.25
CA VAL A 176 20.20 -17.37 -35.43
C VAL A 176 21.39 -16.59 -35.96
N THR A 177 22.41 -16.38 -35.13
CA THR A 177 23.58 -15.54 -35.46
C THR A 177 24.87 -16.04 -34.81
N GLU A 178 26.01 -15.63 -35.39
CA GLU A 178 27.35 -15.73 -34.77
C GLU A 178 27.75 -14.45 -33.99
N GLY A 179 27.00 -13.36 -34.20
CA GLY A 179 27.23 -12.03 -33.63
C GLY A 179 26.40 -11.73 -32.40
N ASP A 180 26.28 -10.43 -32.11
CA ASP A 180 25.58 -9.91 -30.95
C ASP A 180 24.07 -9.79 -31.23
N VAL A 181 23.27 -10.08 -30.21
CA VAL A 181 21.81 -9.92 -30.23
C VAL A 181 21.41 -8.73 -29.37
N GLU A 182 20.42 -7.99 -29.87
CA GLU A 182 19.77 -6.87 -29.22
C GLU A 182 18.30 -7.18 -28.98
N ILE A 183 17.72 -6.46 -28.02
CA ILE A 183 16.30 -6.51 -27.71
C ILE A 183 15.66 -5.24 -28.24
N VAL A 184 14.52 -5.39 -28.91
CA VAL A 184 13.75 -4.27 -29.44
C VAL A 184 12.32 -4.30 -28.93
N ALA A 185 11.73 -3.13 -28.73
CA ALA A 185 10.30 -2.98 -28.45
C ALA A 185 9.50 -3.04 -29.76
N LEU A 186 8.43 -3.84 -29.79
CA LEU A 186 7.54 -3.99 -30.95
C LEU A 186 6.36 -3.00 -30.94
N ARG A 187 6.23 -2.22 -29.88
CA ARG A 187 5.21 -1.18 -29.74
C ARG A 187 5.69 -0.13 -28.72
N PRO A 188 5.15 1.10 -28.78
CA PRO A 188 5.32 2.07 -27.71
C PRO A 188 4.90 1.46 -26.37
N LEU A 189 5.71 1.71 -25.35
CA LEU A 189 5.46 1.30 -23.97
C LEU A 189 4.90 2.48 -23.19
N ASP A 190 4.21 2.17 -22.10
CA ASP A 190 3.52 3.12 -21.22
C ASP A 190 3.91 2.76 -19.78
N ALA A 191 4.63 3.66 -19.12
CA ALA A 191 5.19 3.42 -17.79
C ALA A 191 4.10 3.34 -16.72
N GLU A 192 3.01 4.10 -16.90
CA GLU A 192 1.85 4.21 -16.02
C GLU A 192 1.08 2.88 -15.98
N THR A 193 0.97 2.18 -17.12
CA THR A 193 0.39 0.84 -17.18
C THR A 193 1.35 -0.21 -16.62
N LYS A 194 2.61 -0.21 -17.06
CA LYS A 194 3.60 -1.21 -16.65
C LYS A 194 5.04 -0.73 -16.89
N ASN A 195 5.74 -0.46 -15.79
CA ASN A 195 7.10 0.05 -15.79
C ASN A 195 8.22 -1.02 -15.74
N LEU A 196 7.90 -2.30 -15.55
CA LEU A 196 8.91 -3.36 -15.40
C LEU A 196 8.51 -4.65 -16.12
N TYR A 197 9.45 -5.18 -16.90
CA TYR A 197 9.29 -6.40 -17.68
C TYR A 197 10.43 -7.37 -17.39
N ASP A 198 10.09 -8.56 -16.88
CA ASP A 198 11.03 -9.64 -16.63
C ASP A 198 10.78 -10.79 -17.61
N PHE A 199 11.82 -11.18 -18.34
CA PHE A 199 11.75 -12.30 -19.27
C PHE A 199 13.07 -13.06 -19.38
N ILE A 200 13.03 -14.27 -19.96
CA ILE A 200 14.20 -15.14 -20.08
C ILE A 200 14.53 -15.37 -21.56
N ILE A 201 15.77 -15.08 -21.93
CA ILE A 201 16.33 -15.43 -23.24
C ILE A 201 17.07 -16.76 -23.11
N GLN A 202 16.83 -17.68 -24.03
CA GLN A 202 17.56 -18.93 -24.16
C GLN A 202 18.41 -18.92 -25.42
N ALA A 203 19.70 -19.20 -25.25
CA ALA A 203 20.60 -19.57 -26.33
C ALA A 203 20.63 -21.10 -26.48
N THR A 204 20.59 -21.60 -27.70
CA THR A 204 20.63 -23.02 -28.06
C THR A 204 21.58 -23.20 -29.23
N ASP A 205 22.43 -24.22 -29.20
CA ASP A 205 23.19 -24.59 -30.40
C ASP A 205 22.26 -25.13 -31.51
N LEU A 206 22.74 -25.14 -32.76
CA LEU A 206 21.92 -25.59 -33.89
C LEU A 206 21.50 -27.07 -33.81
N HIS A 207 22.23 -27.88 -33.05
CA HIS A 207 21.97 -29.30 -32.89
C HIS A 207 21.00 -29.59 -31.73
N GLY A 208 20.58 -28.56 -30.98
CA GLY A 208 19.73 -28.69 -29.80
C GLY A 208 20.41 -29.38 -28.61
N VAL A 209 21.73 -29.52 -28.63
CA VAL A 209 22.49 -30.30 -27.66
C VAL A 209 22.68 -29.53 -26.36
N SER A 210 23.18 -28.30 -26.46
CA SER A 210 23.47 -27.38 -25.36
C SER A 210 22.53 -26.17 -25.34
N LYS A 211 22.24 -25.69 -24.12
CA LYS A 211 21.35 -24.57 -23.86
C LYS A 211 21.86 -23.73 -22.71
N ALA A 212 21.70 -22.41 -22.82
CA ALA A 212 21.96 -21.45 -21.77
C ALA A 212 20.76 -20.51 -21.63
N SER A 213 20.45 -20.08 -20.40
CA SER A 213 19.38 -19.12 -20.14
C SER A 213 19.94 -17.86 -19.51
N LEU A 214 19.37 -16.70 -19.88
CA LEU A 214 19.74 -15.38 -19.38
C LEU A 214 18.47 -14.64 -18.93
N PRO A 215 18.30 -14.37 -17.63
CA PRO A 215 17.26 -13.46 -17.15
C PRO A 215 17.52 -12.03 -17.63
N ILE A 216 16.47 -11.35 -18.08
CA ILE A 216 16.48 -9.96 -18.50
C ILE A 216 15.41 -9.22 -17.73
N THR A 217 15.76 -8.05 -17.20
CA THR A 217 14.83 -7.08 -16.61
C THR A 217 14.90 -5.79 -17.40
N VAL A 218 13.78 -5.34 -17.97
CA VAL A 218 13.67 -4.06 -18.67
C VAL A 218 12.81 -3.12 -17.83
N SER A 219 13.36 -1.98 -17.43
CA SER A 219 12.58 -0.87 -16.86
C SER A 219 12.21 0.13 -17.92
N VAL A 220 10.92 0.48 -17.97
CA VAL A 220 10.43 1.59 -18.79
C VAL A 220 10.69 2.88 -18.02
N LEU A 221 11.40 3.82 -18.64
CA LEU A 221 11.64 5.13 -18.06
C LEU A 221 10.41 6.00 -18.33
N ASN A 222 9.81 6.50 -17.27
CA ASN A 222 8.72 7.45 -17.36
C ASN A 222 9.23 8.78 -17.96
N GLU A 223 8.49 9.30 -18.93
CA GLU A 223 8.62 10.62 -19.53
C GLU A 223 7.42 11.46 -19.11
N ASN A 224 7.62 12.76 -18.86
CA ASN A 224 6.52 13.67 -18.49
C ASN A 224 5.60 13.93 -19.71
N ASP A 225 4.68 13.02 -19.98
CA ASP A 225 3.82 13.01 -21.15
C ASP A 225 2.33 13.21 -20.81
N HIS A 226 1.95 13.18 -19.54
CA HIS A 226 0.65 13.61 -19.04
C HIS A 226 0.68 15.04 -18.52
N GLU A 227 -0.45 15.74 -18.61
CA GLU A 227 -0.60 17.06 -17.99
C GLU A 227 -1.41 16.91 -16.70
N PRO A 228 -1.20 17.74 -15.66
CA PRO A 228 -2.04 17.70 -14.48
C PRO A 228 -3.51 17.92 -14.85
N VAL A 229 -4.42 17.15 -14.25
CA VAL A 229 -5.86 17.26 -14.50
C VAL A 229 -6.59 17.56 -13.20
N PHE A 230 -7.42 18.60 -13.21
CA PHE A 230 -8.29 18.92 -12.07
C PHE A 230 -9.40 17.89 -11.89
N ASP A 231 -9.77 17.61 -10.64
CA ASP A 231 -10.89 16.70 -10.31
C ASP A 231 -12.23 17.23 -10.85
N GLN A 232 -12.35 18.55 -10.99
CA GLN A 232 -13.53 19.25 -11.49
C GLN A 232 -13.12 20.33 -12.48
N GLU A 233 -13.87 20.45 -13.58
CA GLU A 233 -13.72 21.58 -14.52
C GLU A 233 -14.16 22.91 -13.88
N MET A 234 -15.10 22.84 -12.94
CA MET A 234 -15.68 23.98 -12.25
C MET A 234 -15.85 23.70 -10.75
N TYR A 235 -15.31 24.59 -9.93
CA TYR A 235 -15.42 24.60 -8.48
C TYR A 235 -16.34 25.74 -8.03
N TYR A 236 -17.19 25.47 -7.05
CA TYR A 236 -18.09 26.46 -6.46
C TYR A 236 -17.81 26.61 -4.98
N PHE A 237 -17.52 27.84 -4.53
CA PHE A 237 -17.28 28.16 -3.13
C PHE A 237 -18.14 29.33 -2.67
N ALA A 238 -18.81 29.17 -1.53
CA ALA A 238 -19.56 30.23 -0.87
C ALA A 238 -18.72 30.84 0.27
N VAL A 239 -18.36 32.11 0.13
CA VAL A 239 -17.55 32.84 1.11
C VAL A 239 -18.48 33.66 2.01
N ASN A 240 -18.54 33.28 3.28
CA ASN A 240 -19.46 33.92 4.23
C ASN A 240 -18.87 35.25 4.74
N GLY A 241 -19.64 36.32 4.59
CA GLY A 241 -19.36 37.65 5.15
C GLY A 241 -20.18 37.91 6.41
N THR A 242 -19.72 38.86 7.22
CA THR A 242 -20.40 39.36 8.42
C THR A 242 -20.87 40.79 8.20
N ILE A 243 -22.02 41.16 8.78
CA ILE A 243 -22.49 42.55 8.77
C ILE A 243 -21.91 43.26 9.99
N GLU A 244 -21.08 44.28 9.78
CA GLU A 244 -20.61 45.12 10.88
C GLU A 244 -21.68 46.17 11.22
N LYS A 245 -22.37 46.01 12.37
CA LYS A 245 -23.42 46.93 12.85
C LYS A 245 -22.89 48.26 13.43
N ASN A 246 -21.68 48.68 13.08
CA ASN A 246 -21.04 49.84 13.71
C ASN A 246 -21.49 51.21 13.16
N ILE A 247 -22.21 51.24 12.03
CA ILE A 247 -22.72 52.46 11.41
C ILE A 247 -24.13 52.15 10.88
N ASN A 248 -25.02 53.14 10.90
CA ASN A 248 -26.47 53.01 10.61
C ASN A 248 -26.82 52.49 9.19
N ASN A 249 -25.83 52.09 8.39
CA ASN A 249 -25.93 51.28 7.19
C ASN A 249 -25.02 50.06 7.41
N GLY A 250 -25.59 48.87 7.62
CA GLY A 250 -24.80 47.66 7.80
C GLY A 250 -24.02 47.35 6.52
N THR A 251 -22.69 47.51 6.56
CA THR A 251 -21.82 47.12 5.45
C THR A 251 -21.41 45.67 5.64
N ALA A 252 -21.52 44.87 4.59
CA ALA A 252 -20.99 43.52 4.59
C ALA A 252 -19.47 43.55 4.53
N HIS A 253 -18.82 42.78 5.40
CA HIS A 253 -17.37 42.66 5.48
C HIS A 253 -16.98 41.19 5.43
N TRP A 254 -15.99 40.88 4.58
CA TRP A 254 -15.41 39.54 4.46
C TRP A 254 -14.00 39.56 5.04
N PRO A 255 -13.75 38.82 6.14
CA PRO A 255 -12.45 38.82 6.78
C PRO A 255 -11.34 38.41 5.80
N ARG A 256 -10.31 39.25 5.71
CA ARG A 256 -9.09 38.92 4.98
C ARG A 256 -8.47 37.66 5.59
N PHE A 257 -7.88 36.84 4.71
CA PHE A 257 -7.30 35.53 5.03
C PHE A 257 -8.31 34.47 5.44
N SER A 258 -9.59 34.66 5.12
CA SER A 258 -10.59 33.60 5.21
C SER A 258 -10.30 32.49 4.19
N ASN A 259 -10.46 31.23 4.62
CA ASN A 259 -10.39 30.08 3.74
C ASN A 259 -11.62 30.06 2.84
N ILE A 260 -11.39 30.01 1.52
CA ILE A 260 -12.44 29.92 0.50
C ILE A 260 -12.77 28.45 0.24
N GLY A 261 -11.73 27.65 0.01
CA GLY A 261 -11.84 26.24 -0.37
C GLY A 261 -10.52 25.69 -0.90
N ILE A 262 -10.55 24.46 -1.41
CA ILE A 262 -9.37 23.78 -1.96
C ILE A 262 -9.73 23.27 -3.36
N VAL A 263 -8.86 23.55 -4.33
CA VAL A 263 -8.90 22.90 -5.64
C VAL A 263 -7.87 21.77 -5.68
N HIS A 264 -8.20 20.69 -6.38
CA HIS A 264 -7.34 19.52 -6.49
C HIS A 264 -7.13 19.11 -7.94
N ALA A 265 -5.89 18.77 -8.26
CA ALA A 265 -5.47 18.22 -9.53
C ALA A 265 -4.44 17.11 -9.30
N SER A 266 -4.51 16.09 -10.14
CA SER A 266 -3.59 14.94 -10.14
C SER A 266 -2.87 14.83 -11.48
N ASP A 267 -1.61 14.41 -11.42
CA ASP A 267 -0.85 14.00 -12.60
C ASP A 267 -0.75 12.46 -12.66
N SER A 268 -0.86 11.90 -13.86
CA SER A 268 -0.77 10.44 -14.04
C SER A 268 0.68 9.96 -13.99
N ASP A 269 1.65 10.82 -14.32
CA ASP A 269 3.08 10.52 -14.29
C ASP A 269 3.63 10.42 -12.85
N GLY A 270 2.78 10.70 -11.85
CA GLY A 270 3.16 10.69 -10.43
C GLY A 270 3.93 11.94 -10.00
N ASP A 271 3.99 12.95 -10.87
CA ASP A 271 4.64 14.23 -10.60
C ASP A 271 3.91 15.07 -9.54
N ARG A 272 4.68 15.93 -8.86
CA ARG A 272 4.10 16.87 -7.90
C ARG A 272 3.43 18.02 -8.63
N VAL A 273 2.18 18.29 -8.28
CA VAL A 273 1.38 19.36 -8.88
C VAL A 273 1.45 20.64 -8.05
N TYR A 274 1.66 21.76 -8.74
CA TYR A 274 1.64 23.10 -8.20
C TYR A 274 0.53 23.95 -8.81
N TYR A 275 -0.16 24.73 -7.97
CA TYR A 275 -1.31 25.53 -8.38
C TYR A 275 -0.96 27.01 -8.51
N SER A 276 -1.58 27.70 -9.46
CA SER A 276 -1.47 29.14 -9.63
C SER A 276 -2.74 29.74 -10.23
N ILE A 277 -3.03 31.00 -9.91
CA ILE A 277 -4.13 31.73 -10.54
C ILE A 277 -3.62 32.27 -11.88
N LYS A 278 -4.31 31.93 -12.98
CA LYS A 278 -3.91 32.26 -14.35
C LYS A 278 -3.76 33.77 -14.57
N THR A 279 -4.72 34.53 -14.05
CA THR A 279 -4.72 35.99 -14.08
C THR A 279 -4.56 36.48 -12.64
N PRO A 280 -3.44 37.11 -12.28
CA PRO A 280 -3.23 37.62 -10.93
C PRO A 280 -4.37 38.55 -10.50
N THR A 281 -4.92 38.33 -9.31
CA THR A 281 -5.95 39.18 -8.72
C THR A 281 -5.54 39.59 -7.31
N ASN A 282 -6.05 40.72 -6.83
CA ASN A 282 -5.89 41.12 -5.43
C ASN A 282 -6.95 40.50 -4.52
N LEU A 283 -7.96 39.83 -5.09
CA LEU A 283 -9.10 39.26 -4.37
C LEU A 283 -8.73 38.00 -3.62
N ALA A 284 -8.02 37.07 -4.27
CA ALA A 284 -7.66 35.78 -3.69
C ALA A 284 -6.23 35.38 -4.04
N VAL A 285 -5.62 34.59 -3.16
CA VAL A 285 -4.32 33.96 -3.36
C VAL A 285 -4.50 32.45 -3.24
N ILE A 286 -3.78 31.69 -4.06
CA ILE A 286 -3.74 30.23 -3.97
C ILE A 286 -2.42 29.79 -3.36
N VAL A 287 -2.46 28.83 -2.45
CA VAL A 287 -1.28 28.18 -1.89
C VAL A 287 -0.77 27.15 -2.92
N PRO A 288 0.43 27.33 -3.51
CA PRO A 288 0.85 26.52 -4.66
C PRO A 288 0.98 25.04 -4.38
N GLN A 289 1.24 24.60 -3.15
CA GLN A 289 1.44 23.18 -2.83
C GLN A 289 0.15 22.44 -2.45
N THR A 290 -0.87 23.15 -1.96
CA THR A 290 -2.08 22.53 -1.41
C THR A 290 -3.32 22.81 -2.26
N GLY A 291 -3.29 23.82 -3.14
CA GLY A 291 -4.46 24.27 -3.88
C GLY A 291 -5.47 25.02 -3.01
N GLU A 292 -5.10 25.38 -1.78
CA GLU A 292 -5.96 26.15 -0.88
C GLU A 292 -6.10 27.60 -1.37
N LEU A 293 -7.34 28.04 -1.54
CA LEU A 293 -7.69 29.41 -1.90
C LEU A 293 -8.00 30.22 -0.64
N ILE A 294 -7.34 31.36 -0.52
CA ILE A 294 -7.42 32.25 0.63
C ILE A 294 -7.81 33.63 0.13
N LEU A 295 -8.80 34.25 0.79
CA LEU A 295 -9.23 35.61 0.48
C LEU A 295 -8.13 36.62 0.88
N ALA A 296 -7.74 37.50 -0.04
CA ALA A 296 -6.68 38.49 0.17
C ALA A 296 -7.16 39.94 0.08
N GLY A 297 -8.27 40.19 -0.61
CA GLY A 297 -8.87 41.52 -0.80
C GLY A 297 -10.36 41.52 -0.53
N GLU A 298 -10.95 42.72 -0.51
CA GLU A 298 -12.40 42.87 -0.43
C GLU A 298 -13.04 42.57 -1.78
N PRO A 299 -14.19 41.88 -1.81
CA PRO A 299 -14.90 41.61 -3.05
C PRO A 299 -15.56 42.88 -3.61
N ASP A 300 -15.37 43.11 -4.91
CA ASP A 300 -15.99 44.24 -5.62
C ASP A 300 -17.49 43.99 -5.95
N GLY A 301 -17.97 42.75 -5.80
CA GLY A 301 -19.32 42.30 -6.15
C GLY A 301 -19.81 41.12 -5.33
N TYR A 302 -20.99 40.59 -5.68
CA TYR A 302 -21.60 39.42 -5.01
C TYR A 302 -21.02 38.09 -5.50
N ASP A 303 -20.36 38.11 -6.65
CA ASP A 303 -19.73 36.97 -7.27
C ASP A 303 -18.37 37.33 -7.87
N ALA A 304 -17.50 36.34 -8.00
CA ALA A 304 -16.25 36.46 -8.74
C ALA A 304 -15.91 35.14 -9.43
N GLU A 305 -15.27 35.22 -10.59
CA GLU A 305 -14.76 34.07 -11.32
C GLU A 305 -13.23 34.13 -11.36
N LEU A 306 -12.58 33.04 -10.96
CA LEU A 306 -11.14 32.87 -11.03
C LEU A 306 -10.80 31.68 -11.94
N LEU A 307 -9.75 31.83 -12.74
CA LEU A 307 -9.20 30.73 -13.52
C LEU A 307 -7.94 30.23 -12.82
N VAL A 308 -7.96 28.96 -12.39
CA VAL A 308 -6.81 28.31 -11.75
C VAL A 308 -6.17 27.34 -12.73
N ILE A 309 -4.84 27.32 -12.78
CA ILE A 309 -4.05 26.37 -13.56
C ILE A 309 -3.15 25.57 -12.62
N ALA A 310 -3.02 24.29 -12.92
CA ALA A 310 -2.05 23.39 -12.31
C ALA A 310 -0.85 23.21 -13.25
N HIS A 311 0.34 22.99 -12.70
CA HIS A 311 1.54 22.64 -13.44
C HIS A 311 2.37 21.63 -12.65
N ASP A 312 3.00 20.73 -13.36
CA ASP A 312 3.88 19.70 -12.79
C ASP A 312 5.30 20.24 -12.52
N VAL A 313 6.19 19.36 -12.05
CA VAL A 313 7.63 19.63 -11.91
C VAL A 313 8.45 18.91 -13.00
N GLY A 314 7.79 18.14 -13.87
CA GLY A 314 8.41 17.37 -14.93
C GLY A 314 9.16 18.22 -15.96
N THR A 315 9.94 17.56 -16.82
CA THR A 315 10.74 18.20 -17.87
C THR A 315 10.42 17.63 -19.25
N PRO A 316 9.84 18.41 -20.18
CA PRO A 316 9.37 19.79 -20.01
C PRO A 316 8.15 19.86 -19.09
N SER A 317 8.00 20.96 -18.34
CA SER A 317 6.84 21.10 -17.45
C SER A 317 5.56 21.32 -18.25
N LYS A 318 4.51 20.56 -17.93
CA LYS A 318 3.18 20.65 -18.53
C LYS A 318 2.21 21.37 -17.61
N LYS A 319 1.18 21.95 -18.22
CA LYS A 319 0.18 22.77 -17.56
C LYS A 319 -1.20 22.25 -17.87
N SER A 320 -2.05 22.19 -16.86
CA SER A 320 -3.43 21.78 -17.01
C SER A 320 -4.23 22.74 -17.88
N LYS A 321 -5.36 22.24 -18.38
CA LYS A 321 -6.48 23.11 -18.77
C LYS A 321 -6.92 23.94 -17.55
N PRO A 322 -7.31 25.21 -17.74
CA PRO A 322 -7.73 26.06 -16.62
C PRO A 322 -9.07 25.57 -16.06
N ALA A 323 -9.14 25.39 -14.74
CA ALA A 323 -10.40 25.16 -14.03
C ALA A 323 -11.05 26.50 -13.64
N GLN A 324 -12.37 26.57 -13.76
CA GLN A 324 -13.17 27.72 -13.35
C GLN A 324 -13.50 27.61 -11.85
N VAL A 325 -13.28 28.68 -11.10
CA VAL A 325 -13.65 28.78 -9.69
C VAL A 325 -14.64 29.92 -9.54
N PHE A 326 -15.89 29.57 -9.27
CA PHE A 326 -16.96 30.51 -8.96
C PHE A 326 -17.03 30.75 -7.46
N LEU A 327 -16.88 32.02 -7.09
CA LEU A 327 -16.99 32.49 -5.72
C LEU A 327 -18.31 33.21 -5.56
N GLU A 328 -19.12 32.79 -4.59
CA GLU A 328 -20.34 33.49 -4.19
C GLU A 328 -20.12 34.12 -2.81
N PHE A 329 -20.24 35.44 -2.73
CA PHE A 329 -20.05 36.20 -1.50
C PHE A 329 -21.39 36.34 -0.77
N VAL A 330 -21.61 35.42 0.17
CA VAL A 330 -22.88 35.33 0.90
C VAL A 330 -22.78 36.08 2.22
N VAL A 331 -23.66 37.04 2.42
CA VAL A 331 -23.83 37.69 3.72
C VAL A 331 -24.80 36.86 4.54
N ARG A 332 -24.33 36.28 5.64
CA ARG A 332 -25.26 35.65 6.59
C ARG A 332 -25.92 36.76 7.39
N GLU A 333 -27.19 37.04 7.11
CA GLU A 333 -28.03 37.70 8.10
C GLU A 333 -28.11 36.77 9.31
N GLU A 334 -27.56 37.22 10.45
CA GLU A 334 -28.00 36.68 11.73
C GLU A 334 -29.50 36.93 11.82
N ARG A 335 -30.31 35.93 11.45
CA ARG A 335 -31.67 35.87 11.94
C ARG A 335 -31.54 35.85 13.46
N GLU A 336 -31.90 36.95 14.09
CA GLU A 336 -32.24 36.97 15.50
C GLU A 336 -33.40 35.98 15.67
N LEU A 337 -33.06 34.70 15.87
CA LEU A 337 -33.97 33.77 16.51
C LEU A 337 -34.46 34.51 17.75
N PRO A 338 -35.79 34.65 17.96
CA PRO A 338 -36.29 35.36 19.12
C PRO A 338 -35.58 34.76 20.30
N THR A 339 -34.80 35.59 20.99
CA THR A 339 -34.18 35.17 22.23
C THR A 339 -35.36 34.83 23.12
N LEU A 340 -35.67 33.54 23.22
CA LEU A 340 -36.49 33.05 24.30
C LEU A 340 -35.63 33.39 25.52
N HIS A 341 -35.91 34.55 26.13
CA HIS A 341 -35.51 34.87 27.48
C HIS A 341 -36.25 33.86 28.37
N ARG A 342 -35.83 32.61 28.27
CA ARG A 342 -36.02 31.65 29.32
C ARG A 342 -35.01 32.10 30.35
N GLU A 343 -35.45 33.01 31.22
CA GLU A 343 -34.87 33.12 32.55
C GLU A 343 -34.86 31.70 33.12
N LYS A 344 -33.75 30.99 32.94
CA LYS A 344 -33.43 29.86 33.78
C LYS A 344 -33.13 30.49 35.14
N ARG A 345 -34.19 30.68 35.94
CA ARG A 345 -34.03 30.88 37.38
C ARG A 345 -33.27 29.67 37.92
N ARG A 346 -31.99 29.86 38.19
CA ARG A 346 -31.15 28.91 38.90
C ARG A 346 -31.54 29.01 40.38
N VAL A 347 -32.17 27.97 40.92
CA VAL A 347 -32.46 27.86 42.36
C VAL A 347 -31.25 27.17 43.01
N THR A 348 -30.47 27.91 43.79
CA THR A 348 -29.40 27.32 44.62
C THR A 348 -30.04 26.72 45.87
N ARG A 349 -30.13 25.39 45.95
CA ARG A 349 -30.39 24.71 47.22
C ARG A 349 -29.14 24.84 48.09
N ALA A 350 -29.28 25.27 49.34
CA ALA A 350 -28.17 25.21 50.29
C ALA A 350 -27.85 23.72 50.52
N VAL A 351 -26.65 23.28 50.10
CA VAL A 351 -26.17 21.92 50.32
C VAL A 351 -25.25 21.98 51.54
N ARG A 352 -25.57 21.21 52.59
CA ARG A 352 -24.69 21.09 53.75
C ARG A 352 -23.46 20.23 53.37
N PRO A 353 -22.28 20.46 53.98
CA PRO A 353 -21.09 19.67 53.68
C PRO A 353 -21.34 18.17 53.82
N THR A 354 -20.80 17.38 52.89
CA THR A 354 -20.97 15.94 52.88
C THR A 354 -20.37 15.31 54.13
N LYS A 355 -21.16 14.51 54.87
CA LYS A 355 -20.66 13.82 56.06
C LYS A 355 -20.16 12.43 55.68
N ARG A 356 -18.87 12.18 55.89
CA ARG A 356 -18.20 10.89 55.65
C ARG A 356 -17.93 10.20 56.98
N ILE A 357 -18.43 8.98 57.14
CA ILE A 357 -18.20 8.17 58.36
C ILE A 357 -17.78 6.76 57.94
N GLU A 358 -16.83 6.19 58.67
CA GLU A 358 -16.31 4.83 58.44
C GLU A 358 -16.91 3.86 59.47
N PHE A 359 -17.40 2.73 58.99
CA PHE A 359 -17.99 1.67 59.80
C PHE A 359 -17.38 0.31 59.47
N THR A 360 -17.57 -0.67 60.34
CA THR A 360 -17.19 -2.06 60.08
C THR A 360 -18.39 -2.88 59.61
N GLU A 361 -18.14 -4.04 58.98
CA GLU A 361 -19.22 -4.95 58.52
C GLU A 361 -20.17 -5.37 59.67
N ALA A 362 -19.63 -5.57 60.87
CA ALA A 362 -20.41 -5.92 62.06
C ALA A 362 -21.40 -4.82 62.50
N ASP A 363 -21.17 -3.56 62.10
CA ASP A 363 -22.08 -2.45 62.40
C ASP A 363 -23.35 -2.50 61.54
N GLY A 364 -23.23 -3.07 60.33
CA GLY A 364 -24.32 -3.27 59.38
C GLY A 364 -24.95 -4.66 59.39
N GLU A 365 -24.63 -5.51 60.37
CA GLU A 365 -25.08 -6.91 60.39
C GLU A 365 -26.58 -7.07 60.70
N VAL A 366 -27.14 -6.17 61.51
CA VAL A 366 -28.53 -6.27 61.99
C VAL A 366 -29.41 -5.25 61.27
N GLU A 367 -30.39 -5.72 60.52
CA GLU A 367 -31.39 -4.87 59.85
C GLU A 367 -32.20 -4.06 60.88
N GLY A 368 -32.38 -2.77 60.61
CA GLY A 368 -33.06 -1.82 61.50
C GLY A 368 -32.15 -1.18 62.57
N ARG A 369 -30.89 -1.60 62.70
CA ARG A 369 -29.93 -0.98 63.64
C ARG A 369 -29.62 0.46 63.22
N ALA A 370 -29.69 1.39 64.18
CA ALA A 370 -29.31 2.78 63.98
C ALA A 370 -27.77 2.90 63.97
N VAL A 371 -27.22 3.42 62.88
CA VAL A 371 -25.78 3.46 62.67
C VAL A 371 -25.20 4.84 62.95
N PHE A 372 -25.94 5.89 62.59
CA PHE A 372 -25.62 7.26 62.98
C PHE A 372 -26.84 8.18 62.87
N THR A 373 -26.70 9.38 63.42
CA THR A 373 -27.73 10.43 63.36
C THR A 373 -27.21 11.64 62.59
N LEU A 374 -28.06 12.16 61.69
CA LEU A 374 -27.83 13.41 60.99
C LEU A 374 -28.05 14.57 61.96
N GLU A 375 -27.15 15.56 61.90
CA GLU A 375 -27.23 16.73 62.76
C GLU A 375 -28.38 17.63 62.32
N LYS A 376 -29.23 17.99 63.29
CA LYS A 376 -30.28 19.00 63.12
C LYS A 376 -29.71 20.36 63.47
N GLU A 377 -29.80 21.33 62.57
CA GLU A 377 -29.44 22.71 62.89
C GLU A 377 -30.60 23.43 63.59
N THR A 378 -31.84 22.98 63.35
CA THR A 378 -33.03 23.45 64.05
C THR A 378 -33.95 22.29 64.41
N ASP A 379 -34.63 22.38 65.56
CA ASP A 379 -35.51 21.31 66.08
C ASP A 379 -36.73 21.02 65.17
N ARG A 380 -36.97 21.86 64.17
CA ARG A 380 -38.08 21.76 63.20
C ARG A 380 -37.69 21.07 61.89
N GLU A 381 -36.44 20.61 61.77
CA GLU A 381 -35.94 19.91 60.59
C GLU A 381 -36.41 18.45 60.55
N THR A 382 -36.93 18.06 59.39
CA THR A 382 -37.23 16.66 59.07
C THR A 382 -36.43 16.19 57.86
N PHE A 383 -35.97 14.94 57.94
CA PHE A 383 -35.06 14.34 56.96
C PHE A 383 -35.78 13.26 56.17
N LYS A 384 -35.58 13.24 54.85
CA LYS A 384 -36.08 12.17 54.00
C LYS A 384 -35.03 11.78 52.98
N ILE A 385 -34.78 10.48 52.83
CA ILE A 385 -33.90 9.99 51.76
C ILE A 385 -34.53 10.32 50.40
N ARG A 386 -33.74 10.90 49.50
CA ARG A 386 -34.23 11.42 48.21
C ARG A 386 -34.52 10.28 47.24
N ASP A 387 -33.57 9.38 47.12
CA ASP A 387 -33.61 8.22 46.24
C ASP A 387 -33.52 6.94 47.10
N GLU A 388 -34.31 5.92 46.79
CA GLU A 388 -34.30 4.70 47.59
C GLU A 388 -32.93 4.02 47.54
N ASN A 389 -32.31 3.83 48.70
CA ASN A 389 -31.04 3.12 48.83
C ASN A 389 -31.27 1.68 49.34
N PRO A 390 -30.65 0.66 48.71
CA PRO A 390 -30.79 -0.74 49.14
C PRO A 390 -30.27 -1.02 50.56
N TRP A 391 -29.27 -0.27 51.02
CA TRP A 391 -28.48 -0.59 52.21
C TRP A 391 -28.90 0.19 53.45
N VAL A 392 -29.45 1.40 53.29
CA VAL A 392 -29.80 2.29 54.39
C VAL A 392 -31.15 3.00 54.20
N THR A 393 -31.81 3.32 55.31
CA THR A 393 -33.00 4.17 55.38
C THR A 393 -32.79 5.30 56.38
N VAL A 394 -33.51 6.40 56.19
CA VAL A 394 -33.42 7.58 57.07
C VAL A 394 -34.80 7.89 57.62
N GLU A 395 -34.92 7.96 58.95
CA GLU A 395 -36.14 8.38 59.61
C GLU A 395 -36.29 9.92 59.58
N PRO A 396 -37.52 10.46 59.67
CA PRO A 396 -37.76 11.91 59.76
C PRO A 396 -37.05 12.60 60.93
N SER A 397 -36.70 11.83 61.96
CA SER A 397 -35.88 12.25 63.10
C SER A 397 -34.40 12.49 62.75
N GLY A 398 -33.93 12.10 61.57
CA GLY A 398 -32.53 12.18 61.14
C GLY A 398 -31.71 10.92 61.47
N VAL A 399 -32.31 9.88 62.04
CA VAL A 399 -31.61 8.62 62.36
C VAL A 399 -31.47 7.76 61.10
N VAL A 400 -30.25 7.34 60.79
CA VAL A 400 -29.95 6.44 59.67
C VAL A 400 -29.90 5.00 60.17
N LYS A 401 -30.73 4.13 59.58
CA LYS A 401 -30.86 2.72 59.94
C LYS A 401 -30.46 1.82 58.79
N VAL A 402 -29.88 0.66 59.13
CA VAL A 402 -29.56 -0.38 58.14
C VAL A 402 -30.85 -0.95 57.56
N LYS A 403 -30.97 -0.96 56.24
CA LYS A 403 -32.12 -1.53 55.52
C LYS A 403 -31.90 -2.99 55.15
N LYS A 404 -30.68 -3.32 54.72
CA LYS A 404 -30.21 -4.65 54.32
C LYS A 404 -28.81 -4.84 54.90
N LYS A 405 -28.48 -6.04 55.37
CA LYS A 405 -27.14 -6.36 55.90
C LYS A 405 -26.05 -5.94 54.91
N TRP A 406 -25.01 -5.24 55.37
CA TRP A 406 -23.93 -4.80 54.50
C TRP A 406 -23.01 -5.98 54.16
N ASP A 407 -23.18 -6.53 52.97
CA ASP A 407 -22.31 -7.59 52.46
C ASP A 407 -21.15 -6.97 51.70
N PHE A 408 -19.92 -7.28 52.12
CA PHE A 408 -18.71 -6.75 51.53
C PHE A 408 -18.54 -7.19 50.07
N GLU A 409 -19.09 -8.33 49.64
CA GLU A 409 -18.97 -8.83 48.26
C GLU A 409 -19.97 -8.15 47.31
N GLU A 410 -21.15 -7.77 47.80
CA GLU A 410 -22.19 -7.09 47.02
C GLU A 410 -21.96 -5.57 46.88
N LEU A 411 -21.11 -4.98 47.71
CA LEU A 411 -20.72 -3.57 47.58
C LEU A 411 -19.71 -3.37 46.43
N GLY A 412 -19.83 -2.25 45.71
CA GLY A 412 -18.94 -1.89 44.60
C GLY A 412 -17.45 -1.84 44.96
N PRO A 413 -16.54 -1.69 43.98
CA PRO A 413 -15.09 -1.82 44.21
C PRO A 413 -14.52 -0.86 45.27
N GLU A 414 -15.15 0.31 45.44
CA GLU A 414 -14.76 1.34 46.43
C GLU A 414 -15.31 1.08 47.84
N LYS A 415 -16.19 0.07 48.01
CA LYS A 415 -16.83 -0.31 49.28
C LYS A 415 -17.49 0.88 50.01
N THR A 416 -18.16 1.73 49.23
CA THR A 416 -18.89 2.90 49.71
C THR A 416 -20.40 2.77 49.54
N ILE A 417 -21.15 3.40 50.44
CA ILE A 417 -22.60 3.56 50.33
C ILE A 417 -22.90 5.06 50.33
N ASP A 418 -23.29 5.57 49.17
CA ASP A 418 -23.56 6.99 48.97
C ASP A 418 -25.07 7.23 48.86
N PHE A 419 -25.58 8.24 49.57
CA PHE A 419 -27.00 8.58 49.50
C PHE A 419 -27.28 10.06 49.76
N TRP A 420 -28.39 10.52 49.18
CA TRP A 420 -28.83 11.90 49.26
C TRP A 420 -29.99 12.03 50.24
N VAL A 421 -29.90 13.01 51.13
CA VAL A 421 -30.96 13.31 52.10
C VAL A 421 -31.48 14.72 51.87
N THR A 422 -32.80 14.84 51.83
CA THR A 422 -33.48 16.14 51.72
C THR A 422 -33.93 16.60 53.10
N ILE A 423 -33.65 17.85 53.45
CA ILE A 423 -34.14 18.50 54.66
C ILE A 423 -35.31 19.41 54.31
N THR A 424 -36.38 19.31 55.08
CA THR A 424 -37.50 20.26 55.02
C THR A 424 -37.71 20.94 56.36
N ASN A 425 -37.85 22.27 56.34
CA ASN A 425 -38.18 23.11 57.50
C ASN A 425 -39.67 23.43 57.48
N ALA A 426 -40.40 23.04 58.53
CA ALA A 426 -41.81 23.39 58.63
C ALA A 426 -42.00 24.79 59.26
N GLY A 427 -42.17 25.84 58.44
CA GLY A 427 -42.59 27.18 58.89
C GLY A 427 -42.72 28.25 57.79
N ASN A 428 -43.94 28.83 57.66
CA ASN A 428 -44.46 30.00 56.90
C ASN A 428 -43.44 31.05 56.38
N GLY A 429 -43.64 31.79 55.28
CA GLY A 429 -44.87 32.34 54.69
C GLY A 429 -44.85 33.88 54.84
N ASP A 430 -44.90 34.60 53.71
CA ASP A 430 -44.88 36.07 53.51
C ASP A 430 -43.60 36.86 53.92
N ASP A 431 -42.89 37.43 52.94
CA ASP A 431 -42.96 38.88 52.62
C ASP A 431 -42.03 39.22 51.42
N TRP A 432 -42.48 40.11 50.54
CA TRP A 432 -41.75 40.56 49.34
C TRP A 432 -40.91 41.79 49.66
N LEU A 433 -39.62 41.81 49.30
CA LEU A 433 -38.87 42.98 48.80
C LEU A 433 -37.43 42.55 48.44
N ASN A 434 -37.09 42.74 47.16
CA ASN A 434 -35.74 42.65 46.55
C ASN A 434 -34.65 43.42 47.35
N PRO A 435 -33.32 43.33 47.05
CA PRO A 435 -32.57 42.43 46.15
C PRO A 435 -31.19 42.00 46.74
N GLN A 436 -30.34 41.39 45.91
CA GLN A 436 -28.87 41.22 46.06
C GLN A 436 -28.36 40.00 46.84
N GLY A 437 -27.63 39.14 46.13
CA GLY A 437 -26.88 38.03 46.71
C GLY A 437 -26.41 37.07 45.63
N THR A 438 -25.33 37.45 44.94
CA THR A 438 -24.62 36.64 43.93
C THR A 438 -24.16 35.30 44.52
N ILE A 439 -24.32 34.19 43.79
CA ILE A 439 -23.66 32.92 44.11
C ILE A 439 -22.87 32.40 42.90
N VAL A 440 -21.63 32.08 43.22
CA VAL A 440 -20.56 31.53 42.38
C VAL A 440 -20.76 30.01 42.22
N SER A 441 -20.53 29.51 41.02
CA SER A 441 -20.38 28.09 40.69
C SER A 441 -19.05 27.55 41.20
N ALA A 442 -19.08 26.44 41.95
CA ALA A 442 -17.92 25.59 42.15
C ALA A 442 -18.24 24.19 41.58
N GLU A 443 -17.58 23.86 40.47
CA GLU A 443 -17.22 22.49 40.12
C GLU A 443 -16.07 22.09 41.03
N GLU A 444 -16.17 20.96 41.73
CA GLU A 444 -15.01 20.29 42.27
C GLU A 444 -14.89 18.91 41.63
N SER A 445 -13.88 18.82 40.76
CA SER A 445 -13.24 17.61 40.30
C SER A 445 -12.59 16.87 41.48
N CYS A 446 -12.96 15.61 41.74
CA CYS A 446 -12.12 14.72 42.53
C CYS A 446 -11.20 13.96 41.57
N ASN A 447 -9.90 14.23 41.68
CA ASN A 447 -8.85 13.52 40.98
C ASN A 447 -7.77 13.09 41.99
N HIS A 448 -7.23 11.88 41.80
CA HIS A 448 -6.05 11.23 42.40
C HIS A 448 -6.29 10.15 43.48
N GLY A 449 -5.69 8.98 43.21
CA GLY A 449 -5.60 7.83 44.10
C GLY A 449 -4.34 7.80 44.96
N PHE A 450 -4.28 6.83 45.88
CA PHE A 450 -3.08 6.18 46.42
C PHE A 450 -3.50 4.92 47.19
N CYS A 451 -2.83 3.79 46.97
CA CYS A 451 -3.02 2.51 47.67
C CYS A 451 -2.19 2.45 48.97
N ILE A 452 -2.76 1.91 50.06
CA ILE A 452 -2.02 1.18 51.12
C ILE A 452 -2.91 0.05 51.66
N HIS A 453 -2.41 -1.19 51.62
CA HIS A 453 -3.00 -2.34 52.32
C HIS A 453 -2.73 -2.25 53.84
N THR A 454 -3.81 -2.20 54.62
CA THR A 454 -3.84 -2.70 56.00
C THR A 454 -5.19 -3.35 56.24
N THR A 455 -5.17 -4.61 56.68
CA THR A 455 -6.33 -5.44 57.04
C THR A 455 -7.15 -4.80 58.15
N SER A 456 -8.14 -4.01 57.74
CA SER A 456 -9.32 -3.65 58.52
C SER A 456 -10.40 -3.27 57.52
N TYR A 457 -11.34 -4.18 57.26
CA TYR A 457 -12.42 -3.97 56.30
C TYR A 457 -13.34 -2.86 56.82
N ARG A 458 -13.19 -1.65 56.28
CA ARG A 458 -14.01 -0.48 56.63
C ARG A 458 -14.89 -0.12 55.45
N ILE A 459 -16.18 0.03 55.71
CA ILE A 459 -17.19 0.51 54.76
C ILE A 459 -17.37 2.01 55.01
N VAL A 460 -17.38 2.80 53.95
CA VAL A 460 -17.52 4.25 54.04
C VAL A 460 -18.94 4.64 53.65
N LEU A 461 -19.64 5.35 54.54
CA LEU A 461 -20.92 5.98 54.23
C LEU A 461 -20.72 7.46 53.96
N LEU A 462 -21.17 7.92 52.79
CA LEU A 462 -21.26 9.35 52.46
C LEU A 462 -22.72 9.77 52.36
N ALA A 463 -23.13 10.65 53.27
CA ALA A 463 -24.44 11.29 53.24
C ALA A 463 -24.28 12.73 52.72
N VAL A 464 -24.85 13.01 51.54
CA VAL A 464 -24.94 14.38 51.02
C VAL A 464 -26.30 14.96 51.38
N VAL A 465 -26.29 16.09 52.08
CA VAL A 465 -27.50 16.65 52.68
C VAL A 465 -27.90 17.94 51.97
N VAL A 466 -29.10 17.96 51.40
CA VAL A 466 -29.61 19.07 50.56
C VAL A 466 -30.84 19.69 51.23
N GLN A 467 -30.79 21.00 51.51
CA GLN A 467 -31.92 21.73 52.09
C GLN A 467 -32.82 22.29 50.97
N GLU A 468 -34.13 22.04 51.06
CA GLU A 468 -35.11 22.51 50.07
C GLU A 468 -35.92 23.68 50.66
N LEU A 469 -35.87 24.85 50.01
CA LEU A 469 -36.71 26.01 50.32
C LEU A 469 -37.88 26.04 49.33
N SER A 470 -39.11 26.06 49.83
CA SER A 470 -40.33 25.94 49.01
C SER A 470 -40.60 27.19 48.17
N ALA A 471 -40.91 27.04 46.88
CA ALA A 471 -41.54 28.08 46.05
C ALA A 471 -42.71 27.48 45.24
N THR A 472 -43.91 28.02 45.43
CA THR A 472 -45.16 27.66 44.71
C THR A 472 -45.31 28.42 43.39
N LEU A 473 -45.65 27.72 42.30
CA LEU A 473 -46.01 28.29 40.98
C LEU A 473 -47.49 28.72 40.99
N ILE A 474 -47.81 29.95 40.56
CA ILE A 474 -49.18 30.38 40.26
C ILE A 474 -49.37 30.37 38.73
N GLY A 475 -50.39 29.66 38.26
CA GLY A 475 -50.79 29.60 36.84
C GLY A 475 -51.63 30.80 36.41
N ILE A 476 -51.53 31.17 35.13
CA ILE A 476 -52.40 32.15 34.48
C ILE A 476 -52.99 31.50 33.21
N HIS A 477 -54.32 31.55 33.09
CA HIS A 477 -55.12 31.09 31.96
C HIS A 477 -54.94 31.97 30.71
N TYR A 478 -54.92 31.35 29.52
CA TYR A 478 -55.04 32.00 28.22
C TYR A 478 -56.41 31.75 27.60
N THR A 479 -56.98 32.76 26.94
CA THR A 479 -58.03 32.61 25.91
C THR A 479 -57.49 33.11 24.56
N SER A 480 -57.68 32.25 23.56
CA SER A 480 -57.14 32.23 22.19
C SER A 480 -57.68 33.32 21.25
N ILE A 481 -56.82 33.79 20.32
CA ILE A 481 -57.20 34.16 18.94
C ILE A 481 -56.05 33.77 17.97
N HIS A 482 -56.35 32.86 17.02
CA HIS A 482 -55.58 32.41 15.82
C HIS A 482 -55.56 33.49 14.70
N PRO A 483 -54.86 33.38 13.52
CA PRO A 483 -54.24 32.23 12.81
C PRO A 483 -52.79 32.51 12.29
N SER A 484 -51.97 31.59 11.76
CA SER A 484 -51.96 31.17 10.34
C SER A 484 -50.69 30.33 10.01
N GLU A 485 -50.92 29.11 9.48
CA GLU A 485 -50.36 28.42 8.30
C GLU A 485 -48.87 28.49 7.80
N PRO A 486 -48.39 27.48 7.01
CA PRO A 486 -47.23 26.65 7.35
C PRO A 486 -46.07 26.72 6.31
N LEU A 487 -44.87 26.17 6.51
CA LEU A 487 -44.52 24.77 6.20
C LEU A 487 -43.08 24.43 6.62
N LEU A 488 -42.93 23.19 7.10
CA LEU A 488 -41.69 22.54 7.51
C LEU A 488 -41.33 21.42 6.51
N SER A 489 -40.03 21.33 6.24
CA SER A 489 -39.18 20.12 6.17
C SER A 489 -39.56 18.87 5.34
N ILE A 490 -38.53 18.50 4.58
CA ILE A 490 -38.08 17.21 4.03
C ILE A 490 -37.99 16.09 5.10
N PHE A 491 -38.51 14.91 4.72
CA PHE A 491 -38.14 13.51 5.04
C PHE A 491 -37.62 13.11 6.44
N HIS A 492 -38.21 12.05 7.05
CA HIS A 492 -37.70 10.66 6.91
C HIS A 492 -38.60 9.59 7.58
N PHE A 493 -38.88 8.54 6.78
CA PHE A 493 -39.09 7.11 7.07
C PHE A 493 -39.87 6.57 8.29
N GLY A 494 -40.92 5.80 7.97
CA GLY A 494 -41.52 4.75 8.80
C GLY A 494 -42.25 3.72 7.94
N HIS A 495 -41.59 2.57 7.77
CA HIS A 495 -42.00 1.24 7.30
C HIS A 495 -43.37 0.96 6.62
N LYS A 496 -43.25 0.21 5.52
CA LYS A 496 -44.27 -0.28 4.58
C LYS A 496 -44.83 -1.64 5.04
N LEU A 497 -46.14 -1.76 5.19
CA LEU A 497 -46.89 -3.01 5.09
C LEU A 497 -48.13 -2.74 4.23
N ARG A 498 -48.20 -3.35 3.05
CA ARG A 498 -49.49 -3.59 2.37
C ARG A 498 -49.40 -4.82 1.48
N GLU A 499 -50.26 -5.75 1.85
CA GLU A 499 -50.74 -6.92 1.13
C GLU A 499 -51.61 -6.57 -0.10
N GLU A 500 -51.78 -7.60 -0.92
CA GLU A 500 -52.86 -7.91 -1.87
C GLU A 500 -52.83 -7.38 -3.32
N ASN A 501 -52.52 -8.36 -4.20
CA ASN A 501 -53.36 -8.87 -5.29
C ASN A 501 -53.75 -7.95 -6.45
N GLN A 502 -53.05 -8.10 -7.58
CA GLN A 502 -53.59 -8.79 -8.76
C GLN A 502 -52.47 -9.23 -9.71
#